data_AF-A0A2Z5TRC8-F1
#
_entry.id   AF-A0A2Z5TRC8-F1
#
_cell.length_a   1.000
_cell.length_b   1.000
_cell.length_c   1.000
_cell.angle_alpha   90.00
_cell.angle_beta   90.00
_cell.angle_gamma   90.00
#
_symmetry.space_group_name_H-M   'P 1'
#
loop_
_entity.id
_entity.type
_entity.pdbx_description
1 polymer ?
#
loop_
_entity_poly.entity_id
_entity_poly.type
_entity_poly.pdbx_seq_one_letter_code
_entity_poly.pdbx_strand_id
1 'polypeptide(L)' 'MMGEYILYYQGKVIGGLYDNRLLVKAVSSVLSYVSNPNLEVPYQGVKPMF' A
#
# COMPACT_ATOMS: atom_id res chain seq x y z
N MET A 1 1.25 12.78 -12.29
CA MET A 1 -0.09 13.10 -12.85
C MET A 1 -1.12 12.41 -11.96
N MET A 2 -2.28 13.01 -11.71
CA MET A 2 -3.32 12.43 -10.85
C MET A 2 -3.98 11.22 -11.57
N GLY A 3 -3.36 10.03 -11.48
CA GLY A 3 -3.73 8.83 -12.23
C GLY A 3 -3.51 7.51 -11.46
N GLU A 4 -3.23 7.63 -10.17
CA GLU A 4 -3.15 6.51 -9.24
C GLU A 4 -4.54 6.20 -8.69
N TYR A 5 -4.75 4.96 -8.23
CA TYR A 5 -6.02 4.54 -7.65
C TYR A 5 -5.87 4.28 -6.17
N ILE A 6 -6.79 4.79 -5.35
CA ILE A 6 -6.85 4.45 -3.93
C ILE A 6 -7.89 3.33 -3.75
N LEU A 7 -7.49 2.27 -3.06
CA LEU A 7 -8.37 1.14 -2.76
C LEU A 7 -9.03 1.33 -1.40
N TYR A 8 -10.36 1.27 -1.42
CA TYR A 8 -11.20 1.32 -0.23
C TYR A 8 -11.89 -0.03 -0.01
N TYR A 9 -11.93 -0.45 1.25
CA TYR A 9 -12.78 -1.54 1.70
C TYR A 9 -13.56 -1.08 2.92
N GLN A 10 -14.89 -1.17 2.86
CA GLN A 10 -15.80 -0.70 3.92
C GLN A 10 -15.49 0.73 4.41
N GLY A 11 -15.26 1.64 3.46
CA GLY A 11 -14.95 3.05 3.75
C GLY A 11 -13.54 3.32 4.29
N LYS A 12 -12.66 2.30 4.39
CA LYS A 12 -11.27 2.45 4.86
C LYS A 12 -10.29 2.30 3.71
N VAL A 13 -9.29 3.19 3.65
CA VAL A 13 -8.15 3.05 2.72
C VAL A 13 -7.32 1.85 3.13
N ILE A 14 -7.21 0.86 2.24
CA ILE A 14 -6.43 -0.36 2.43
C ILE A 14 -5.14 -0.38 1.60
N GLY A 15 -5.10 0.36 0.49
CA GLY A 15 -4.01 0.29 -0.47
C GLY A 15 -4.20 1.24 -1.65
N GLY A 16 -3.46 1.00 -2.72
CA GLY A 16 -3.61 1.70 -3.98
C GLY A 16 -2.77 1.11 -5.12
N LEU A 17 -3.01 1.60 -6.32
CA LEU A 17 -2.22 1.33 -7.51
C LEU A 17 -1.32 2.54 -7.79
N TYR A 18 0.00 2.36 -7.66
CA TYR A 18 1.04 3.41 -7.76
C TYR A 18 2.10 2.96 -8.76
N ASP A 19 2.36 3.72 -9.82
CA ASP A 19 3.36 3.38 -10.85
C ASP A 19 3.30 1.92 -11.34
N ASN A 20 2.11 1.42 -11.64
CA ASN A 20 1.86 0.02 -12.05
C ASN A 20 2.20 -1.05 -10.98
N ARG A 21 2.23 -0.66 -9.70
CA ARG A 21 2.39 -1.53 -8.53
C ARG A 21 1.11 -1.52 -7.70
N LEU A 22 0.72 -2.68 -7.18
CA LEU A 22 -0.28 -2.77 -6.12
C LEU A 22 0.43 -2.65 -4.77
N LEU A 23 0.13 -1.60 -4.01
CA LEU A 23 0.67 -1.40 -2.68
C LEU A 23 -0.44 -1.41 -1.64
N VAL A 24 -0.25 -2.18 -0.57
CA VAL A 24 -1.18 -2.38 0.55
C VAL A 24 -0.56 -1.79 1.82
N LYS A 25 -1.39 -1.24 2.70
CA LYS A 25 -0.89 -0.72 3.97
C LYS A 25 -0.15 -1.80 4.76
N ALA A 26 1.08 -1.48 5.18
CA ALA A 26 1.87 -2.31 6.08
C ALA A 26 1.35 -2.21 7.53
N VAL A 27 0.19 -2.81 7.80
CA VAL A 27 -0.38 -2.97 9.14
C VAL A 27 0.07 -4.30 9.75
N SER A 28 0.08 -4.40 11.08
CA SER A 28 0.58 -5.59 11.79
C SER A 28 -0.08 -6.90 11.35
N SER A 29 -1.37 -6.87 11.00
CA SER A 29 -2.06 -8.05 10.47
C SER A 29 -1.44 -8.50 9.14
N VAL A 30 -1.26 -7.61 8.16
CA VAL A 30 -0.61 -7.92 6.87
C VAL A 30 0.80 -8.48 7.08
N LEU A 31 1.58 -7.83 7.95
CA LEU A 31 2.96 -8.25 8.24
C LEU A 31 3.04 -9.61 8.95
N SER A 32 1.98 -10.02 9.66
CA SER A 32 1.91 -11.36 10.26
C SER A 32 1.70 -12.47 9.23
N TYR A 33 1.16 -12.14 8.05
CA TYR A 33 0.91 -13.11 6.97
C TYR A 33 2.05 -13.21 5.96
N VAL A 34 3.04 -12.30 6.00
CA VAL A 34 4.14 -12.26 5.03
C VAL A 34 5.48 -12.25 5.76
N SER A 35 6.26 -13.32 5.62
CA SER A 35 7.53 -13.47 6.35
C SER A 35 8.58 -12.41 5.99
N ASN A 36 8.68 -12.03 4.71
CA ASN A 36 9.64 -11.04 4.20
C ASN A 36 8.93 -10.03 3.28
N PRO A 37 8.23 -9.03 3.83
CA PRO A 37 7.49 -8.06 3.03
C PRO A 37 8.45 -7.18 2.22
N ASN A 38 8.19 -7.04 0.91
CA ASN A 38 8.87 -6.05 0.09
C ASN A 38 8.21 -4.68 0.33
N LEU A 39 8.84 -3.83 1.13
CA LEU A 39 8.28 -2.53 1.47
C LEU A 39 8.78 -1.46 0.50
N GLU A 40 7.85 -0.79 -0.14
CA GLU A 40 8.11 0.27 -1.10
C GLU A 40 7.42 1.57 -0.69
N VAL A 41 8.03 2.69 -1.06
CA VAL A 41 7.42 4.01 -0.85
C VAL A 41 6.55 4.33 -2.09
N PRO A 42 5.25 4.60 -1.93
CA PRO A 42 4.37 4.92 -3.05
C PRO A 42 4.82 6.20 -3.76
N TYR A 43 5.04 7.26 -2.97
CA TYR A 43 5.59 8.52 -3.41
C TYR A 43 6.29 9.23 -2.24
N GLN A 44 7.14 10.21 -2.54
CA GLN A 44 7.98 10.88 -1.56
C GLN A 44 7.16 11.46 -0.39
N GLY A 45 7.62 11.21 0.85
CA GLY A 45 7.01 11.73 2.06
C GLY A 45 5.91 10.84 2.67
N VAL A 46 5.63 9.66 2.10
CA VAL A 46 4.66 8.69 2.62
C VAL A 46 5.35 7.53 3.33
N LYS A 47 4.63 6.90 4.27
CA LYS A 47 5.08 5.67 4.92
C LYS A 47 5.19 4.52 3.90
N PRO A 48 6.16 3.60 4.07
CA PRO A 48 6.26 2.42 3.23
C PRO A 48 4.99 1.56 3.27
N MET A 49 4.71 0.92 2.14
CA MET A 49 3.60 0.00 1.90
C MET A 49 4.14 -1.32 1.33
N PHE A 50 3.40 -2.41 1.51
CA PHE A 50 3.74 -3.74 1.05
C PHE A 50 3.17 -4.01 -0.34
#